data_AF-A0A847VI03-F1
#
_entry.id   AF-A0A847VI03-F1
#
_cell.length_a   1.000
_cell.length_b   1.000
_cell.length_c   1.000
_cell.angle_alpha   90.00
_cell.angle_beta   90.00
_cell.angle_gamma   90.00
#
_symmetry.space_group_name_H-M   'P 1'
#
loop_
_entity.id
_entity.type
_entity.pdbx_description
1 polymer ?
#
loop_
_entity_poly.entity_id
_entity_poly.type
_entity_poly.pdbx_seq_one_letter_code
_entity_poly.pdbx_strand_id
1 'polypeptide(L)' 'MEQIDIEVWQDGMCVAKVSAHEADAMREAAHYEFMYGQDGPVEVFRVKRGKRTRIAELSTCCSEAAASDST' A
#
# COMPACT_ATOMS: atom_id res chain seq x y z
N MET A 1 10.62 18.82 10.12
CA MET A 1 10.29 17.60 9.37
C MET A 1 8.95 17.82 8.70
N GLU A 2 8.83 17.58 7.39
CA GLU A 2 7.58 17.80 6.65
C GLU A 2 6.53 16.76 7.09
N GLN A 3 5.30 17.19 7.33
CA GLN A 3 4.17 16.28 7.51
C GLN A 3 3.59 15.95 6.13
N ILE A 4 3.31 14.67 5.91
CA ILE A 4 2.72 14.18 4.68
C ILE A 4 1.46 13.39 5.01
N ASP A 5 0.50 13.46 4.10
CA ASP A 5 -0.69 12.65 4.12
C ASP A 5 -0.48 11.46 3.18
N ILE A 6 -0.77 10.25 3.65
CA ILE A 6 -0.79 9.03 2.86
C ILE A 6 -2.19 8.43 2.95
N GLU A 7 -2.73 8.04 1.80
CA GLU A 7 -3.98 7.30 1.70
C GLU A 7 -3.68 5.90 1.15
N VAL A 8 -4.20 4.88 1.84
CA VAL A 8 -4.10 3.47 1.46
C VAL A 8 -5.46 3.01 0.96
N TRP A 9 -5.47 2.44 -0.24
CA TRP A 9 -6.68 2.01 -0.93
C TRP A 9 -6.61 0.52 -1.26
N GLN A 10 -7.74 -0.16 -1.12
CA GLN A 10 -7.92 -1.56 -1.50
C GLN A 10 -9.33 -1.71 -2.10
N ASP A 11 -9.43 -2.39 -3.25
CA ASP A 11 -10.69 -2.62 -3.96
C ASP A 11 -11.54 -1.35 -4.18
N GLY A 12 -10.86 -0.23 -4.46
CA GLY A 12 -11.50 1.07 -4.69
C GLY A 12 -12.04 1.75 -3.42
N MET A 13 -11.75 1.22 -2.22
CA MET A 13 -12.09 1.81 -0.94
C MET A 13 -10.85 2.29 -0.19
N CYS A 14 -10.92 3.48 0.42
CA CYS A 14 -9.87 3.97 1.30
C CYS A 14 -9.94 3.24 2.64
N VAL A 15 -8.96 2.38 2.91
CA VAL A 15 -8.90 1.55 4.12
C VAL A 15 -8.15 2.24 5.25
N ALA A 16 -7.19 3.11 4.93
CA ALA A 16 -6.44 3.86 5.93
C ALA A 16 -5.98 5.22 5.40
N LYS A 17 -5.88 6.18 6.32
CA LYS A 17 -5.29 7.49 6.08
C LYS A 17 -4.32 7.81 7.21
N VAL A 18 -3.08 8.13 6.84
CA VAL A 18 -1.99 8.42 7.77
C VAL A 18 -1.53 9.86 7.53
N SER A 19 -1.49 10.65 8.59
CA SER A 19 -0.93 12.00 8.59
C SER A 19 0.23 12.02 9.58
N ALA A 20 1.45 11.92 9.09
CA ALA A 20 2.65 11.84 9.93
C ALA A 20 3.88 12.43 9.23
N HIS A 21 5.02 12.44 9.91
CA HIS A 21 6.29 12.78 9.27
C HIS A 21 6.64 11.75 8.19
N GLU A 22 7.37 12.16 7.16
CA GLU A 22 7.65 11.32 5.99
C GLU A 22 8.18 9.93 6.34
N ALA A 23 9.13 9.82 7.28
CA ALA A 23 9.66 8.53 7.72
C ALA A 23 8.60 7.64 8.39
N ASP A 24 7.80 8.21 9.29
CA ASP A 24 6.76 7.46 10.00
C ASP A 24 5.61 7.10 9.07
N ALA A 25 5.19 8.02 8.21
CA ALA A 25 4.11 7.81 7.24
C ALA A 25 4.47 6.69 6.26
N MET A 26 5.70 6.67 5.74
CA MET A 26 6.17 5.59 4.86
C MET A 26 6.24 4.24 5.59
N ARG A 27 6.63 4.24 6.88
CA ARG A 27 6.64 3.04 7.71
C ARG A 27 5.23 2.48 7.93
N GLU A 28 4.27 3.35 8.26
CA GLU A 28 2.86 2.96 8.42
C GLU A 28 2.26 2.49 7.09
N ALA A 29 2.60 3.13 5.97
CA ALA A 29 2.16 2.69 4.64
C ALA A 29 2.63 1.26 4.32
N ALA A 30 3.90 0.95 4.57
CA ALA A 30 4.45 -0.39 4.41
C ALA A 30 3.81 -1.40 5.37
N HIS A 31 3.45 -0.98 6.59
CA HIS A 31 2.73 -1.83 7.53
C HIS A 31 1.33 -2.18 7.01
N TYR A 32 0.56 -1.19 6.54
CA TYR A 32 -0.77 -1.42 5.98
C TYR A 32 -0.73 -2.25 4.70
N GLU A 33 0.28 -2.04 3.85
CA GLU A 33 0.51 -2.87 2.68
C GLU A 33 0.79 -4.33 3.05
N PHE A 34 1.64 -4.59 4.06
CA PHE A 34 1.88 -5.95 4.53
C PHE A 34 0.64 -6.62 5.12
N MET A 35 -0.20 -5.84 5.83
CA MET A 35 -1.41 -6.34 6.47
C MET A 35 -2.53 -6.64 5.45
N TYR A 36 -2.77 -5.74 4.51
CA TYR A 36 -3.88 -5.84 3.55
C TYR A 36 -3.48 -6.45 2.21
N GLY A 37 -2.19 -6.44 1.88
CA GLY A 37 -1.65 -7.02 0.64
C GLY A 37 -1.79 -8.54 0.54
N GLN A 38 -2.16 -9.21 1.63
CA GLN A 38 -2.51 -10.62 1.65
C GLN A 38 -3.88 -10.89 1.03
N ASP A 39 -4.81 -9.95 1.15
CA ASP A 39 -6.20 -10.10 0.72
C ASP A 39 -6.42 -9.58 -0.71
N GLY A 40 -5.50 -8.78 -1.24
CA GLY A 40 -5.58 -8.22 -2.60
C GLY A 40 -4.58 -7.10 -2.85
N PRO A 41 -4.56 -6.53 -4.06
CA PRO A 41 -3.65 -5.45 -4.41
C PRO A 41 -3.97 -4.19 -3.58
N VAL A 42 -2.93 -3.63 -2.95
CA VAL A 42 -3.03 -2.40 -2.16
C VAL A 42 -2.39 -1.25 -2.94
N GLU A 43 -3.07 -0.12 -3.00
CA GLU A 43 -2.58 1.09 -3.63
C GLU A 43 -2.26 2.16 -2.58
N VAL A 44 -1.05 2.72 -2.67
CA VAL A 44 -0.60 3.77 -1.74
C VAL A 44 -0.46 5.10 -2.48
N PHE A 45 -1.11 6.14 -1.98
CA PHE A 45 -1.08 7.49 -2.54
C PHE A 45 -0.53 8.49 -1.53
N ARG A 46 0.47 9.28 -1.96
CA ARG A 46 0.89 10.50 -1.25
C ARG A 46 -0.06 11.61 -1.61
N VAL A 47 -0.65 12.26 -0.62
CA VAL A 47 -1.51 13.42 -0.82
C VAL A 47 -0.74 14.68 -0.44
N LYS A 48 -0.58 15.59 -1.39
CA LYS A 48 0.03 16.90 -1.16
C LYS A 48 -0.81 17.99 -1.80
N ARG A 49 -1.36 18.89 -0.98
CA ARG A 49 -2.22 20.02 -1.43
C ARG A 49 -3.37 19.57 -2.35
N GLY A 50 -4.04 18.47 -1.97
CA GLY A 50 -5.17 17.92 -2.74
C GLY A 50 -4.79 17.17 -4.02
N LYS A 51 -3.50 17.05 -4.34
CA LYS A 51 -3.02 16.16 -5.41
C LYS A 51 -2.62 14.82 -4.83
N ARG A 52 -3.14 13.75 -5.42
CA ARG A 52 -2.75 12.36 -5.11
C ARG A 52 -1.66 11.94 -6.09
N THR A 53 -0.53 11.49 -5.56
CA THR A 53 0.56 10.89 -6.32
C THR A 53 0.73 9.46 -5.87
N ARG A 54 0.56 8.50 -6.78
CA ARG A 54 0.77 7.08 -6.48
C ARG A 54 2.25 6.86 -6.19
N ILE A 55 2.57 6.22 -5.07
CA ILE A 55 3.96 6.02 -4.61
C ILE A 55 4.41 4.56 -4.72
N ALA A 56 3.49 3.61 -4.75
CA ALA A 56 3.81 2.20 -4.93
C ALA A 56 2.72 1.47 -5.73
N GLU A 57 3.15 0.79 -6.79
CA GLU A 57 2.63 -0.54 -7.18
C GLU A 57 3.69 -1.53 -6.71
N LEU A 58 3.69 -1.87 -5.43
CA LEU A 58 4.47 -3.01 -4.99
C LEU A 58 3.68 -4.24 -5.40
N SER A 59 3.84 -4.55 -6.69
CA SER A 59 3.46 -5.78 -7.36
C SER A 59 3.63 -6.93 -6.37
N THR A 60 2.51 -7.46 -5.88
CA THR A 60 2.49 -8.77 -5.25
C THR A 60 3.06 -9.72 -6.31
N CYS A 61 4.34 -10.06 -6.18
CA CYS A 61 4.91 -11.24 -6.83
C CYS A 61 4.29 -12.47 -6.15
N CYS A 62 2.97 -12.63 -6.27
CA CYS A 62 2.33 -13.94 -6.22
C CYS A 62 2.48 -14.55 -7.61
N SER A 63 3.73 -14.87 -7.97
CA SER A 63 3.99 -15.87 -9.01
C SER A 63 3.56 -17.21 -8.43
N GLU A 64 2.26 -17.49 -8.54
CA GLU A 64 1.68 -18.77 -8.92
C GLU A 64 2.62 -19.99 -8.73
N ALA A 65 2.75 -20.47 -7.49
CA ALA A 65 3.24 -21.82 -7.21
C ALA A 65 2.05 -22.80 -7.15
N ALA A 66 1.21 -22.78 -8.18
CA ALA A 66 0.16 -23.76 -8.41
C ALA A 66 0.64 -24.76 -9.46
N ALA A 67 1.46 -25.73 -9.05
CA ALA A 67 1.67 -26.96 -9.82
C ALA A 67 2.02 -28.09 -8.85
N SER A 68 0.97 -28.67 -8.25
CA SER A 68 1.02 -29.98 -7.63
C SER A 68 1.16 -31.03 -8.73
N ASP A 69 2.39 -31.40 -9.10
CA ASP A 69 2.62 -32.59 -9.94
C ASP A 69 2.91 -33.77 -9.00
N SER A 70 1.86 -34.54 -8.74
CA SER A 70 1.93 -35.84 -8.09
C SER A 70 2.15 -36.87 -9.19
N THR A 71 3.32 -37.49 -9.25
CA THR A 71 3.53 -38.83 -9.85
C THR A 71 4.69 -39.51 -9.13
#